data_AF-A0A6S7FV89-F1
#
_entry.id   AF-A0A6S7FV89-F1
#
_cell.length_a   1.000
_cell.length_b   1.000
_cell.length_c   1.000
_cell.angle_alpha   90.00
_cell.angle_beta   90.00
_cell.angle_gamma   90.00
#
_symmetry.space_group_name_H-M   'P 1'
#
loop_
_entity.id
_entity.type
_entity.pdbx_description
1 polymer ?
#
loop_
_entity_poly.entity_id
_entity_poly.type
_entity_poly.pdbx_seq_one_letter_code
_entity_poly.pdbx_strand_id
1 'polypeptide(L)'
;MDKDGVGYGIDLQNFEQTVISLFDKGIACTKNVPQLEKMVMKKLFWSATPLLETVGENEPPVVETREFIRKATQKSIIPLIAYAREYEKYLELFNLDINAYLSDYDSQDHSAVEVKLEIEKHLAEKEILENTIPSMIVIGPFQINTETVRQKLATKRKALANQVIELLAKKLRKQNEEACEEFKQIARTLYDKPNCIEELSEQREYMKTIPDLLKKNQELIDKAVVDYELIEEFYYSISQDDFNAK
;
A
#
# COMPACT_ATOMS: atom_id res chain seq x y z
N MET A 1 -2.68 -9.01 6.01
CA MET A 1 -3.42 -8.91 4.73
C MET A 1 -2.51 -9.50 3.69
N ASP A 2 -2.94 -10.64 3.17
CA ASP A 2 -2.24 -11.43 2.15
C ASP A 2 -3.18 -11.64 0.97
N LYS A 3 -2.71 -12.29 -0.10
CA LYS A 3 -3.48 -12.46 -1.35
C LYS A 3 -4.84 -13.13 -1.12
N ASP A 4 -4.91 -14.03 -0.15
CA ASP A 4 -6.09 -14.86 0.12
C ASP A 4 -7.02 -14.26 1.19
N GLY A 5 -6.63 -13.19 1.89
CA GLY A 5 -7.51 -12.57 2.87
C GLY A 5 -6.86 -11.68 3.94
N VAL A 6 -7.69 -11.28 4.91
CA VAL A 6 -7.29 -10.48 6.07
C VAL A 6 -7.18 -11.36 7.30
N GLY A 7 -6.04 -11.29 7.99
CA GLY A 7 -5.81 -12.03 9.22
C GLY A 7 -4.82 -11.32 10.13
N TYR A 8 -4.80 -11.76 11.38
CA TYR A 8 -3.82 -11.32 12.37
C TYR A 8 -2.54 -12.13 12.24
N GLY A 9 -1.40 -11.53 12.59
CA GLY A 9 -0.10 -12.23 12.59
C GLY A 9 0.06 -13.28 13.69
N ILE A 10 -0.90 -13.34 14.63
CA ILE A 10 -0.93 -14.30 15.73
C ILE A 10 -2.24 -15.09 15.60
N ASP A 11 -2.16 -16.41 15.79
CA ASP A 11 -3.34 -17.25 15.89
C ASP A 11 -4.17 -16.86 17.12
N LEU A 12 -5.42 -16.47 16.89
CA LEU A 12 -6.35 -16.06 17.95
C LEU A 12 -6.62 -17.19 18.94
N GLN A 13 -6.50 -18.46 18.54
CA GLN A 13 -6.68 -19.60 19.44
C GLN A 13 -5.56 -19.71 20.48
N ASN A 14 -4.35 -19.26 20.17
CA ASN A 14 -3.22 -19.30 21.11
C ASN A 14 -3.44 -18.35 22.30
N PHE A 15 -4.24 -17.29 22.15
CA PHE A 15 -4.54 -16.38 23.26
C PHE A 15 -5.33 -17.08 24.36
N GLU A 16 -6.32 -17.91 24.01
CA GLU A 16 -7.08 -18.69 24.99
C GLU A 16 -6.14 -19.57 25.82
N GLN A 17 -5.30 -20.36 25.16
CA GLN A 17 -4.34 -21.24 25.81
C GLN A 17 -3.36 -20.47 26.69
N THR A 18 -2.86 -19.34 26.21
CA THR A 18 -1.88 -18.53 26.93
C THR A 18 -2.48 -17.94 28.21
N VAL A 19 -3.69 -17.37 28.14
CA VAL A 19 -4.38 -16.78 29.30
C VAL A 19 -4.72 -17.85 30.33
N ILE A 20 -5.20 -19.02 29.90
CA ILE A 20 -5.45 -20.16 30.81
C ILE A 20 -4.15 -20.61 31.45
N SER A 21 -3.07 -20.76 30.68
CA SER A 21 -1.77 -21.17 31.22
C SER A 21 -1.21 -20.17 32.24
N LEU A 22 -1.48 -18.87 32.06
CA LEU A 22 -1.06 -17.83 33.00
C LEU A 22 -1.86 -17.93 34.30
N PHE A 23 -3.16 -18.19 34.20
CA PHE A 23 -4.01 -18.43 35.36
C PHE A 23 -3.54 -19.67 36.16
N ASP A 24 -3.30 -20.79 35.49
CA ASP A 24 -2.83 -22.01 36.14
C ASP A 24 -1.42 -21.83 36.76
N LYS A 25 -0.53 -21.08 36.11
CA LYS A 25 0.77 -20.69 36.69
C LYS A 25 0.60 -19.83 37.94
N GLY A 26 -0.35 -18.90 37.94
CA GLY A 26 -0.67 -18.07 39.12
C GLY A 26 -1.06 -18.93 40.32
N ILE A 27 -1.88 -19.97 40.11
CA ILE A 27 -2.25 -20.93 41.15
C ILE A 27 -1.03 -21.73 41.60
N ALA A 28 -0.23 -22.25 40.67
CA ALA A 28 0.96 -23.01 40.99
C ALA A 28 1.97 -22.24 41.85
N CYS A 29 2.10 -20.92 41.62
CA CYS A 29 2.96 -20.05 42.44
C CYS A 29 2.54 -19.98 43.91
N THR A 30 1.26 -20.18 44.23
CA THR A 30 0.78 -20.15 45.62
C THR A 30 1.19 -21.38 46.43
N LYS A 31 1.44 -22.51 45.77
CA LYS A 31 1.65 -23.82 46.44
C LYS A 31 2.94 -23.91 47.28
N ASN A 32 3.90 -23.01 47.07
CA ASN A 32 5.23 -23.09 47.69
C ASN A 32 5.43 -22.09 48.83
N VAL A 33 4.36 -21.62 49.46
CA VAL A 33 4.43 -20.67 50.57
C VAL A 33 4.65 -21.42 51.90
N PRO A 34 5.74 -21.19 52.65
CA PRO A 34 5.94 -21.81 53.96
C PRO A 34 4.94 -21.31 55.00
N GLN A 35 4.59 -22.17 55.97
CA GLN A 35 3.75 -21.76 57.10
C GLN A 35 4.48 -20.83 58.08
N LEU A 36 3.72 -19.96 58.76
CA LEU A 36 4.24 -18.94 59.67
C LEU A 36 4.96 -19.55 60.88
N GLU A 37 4.48 -20.70 61.37
CA GLU A 37 5.02 -21.43 62.50
C GLU A 37 6.49 -21.77 62.29
N LYS A 38 6.87 -22.14 61.06
CA LYS A 38 8.28 -22.38 60.70
C LYS A 38 9.13 -21.12 60.77
N MET A 39 8.55 -19.95 60.45
CA MET A 39 9.24 -18.66 60.45
C MET A 39 9.42 -18.10 61.88
N VAL A 40 8.46 -18.33 62.77
CA VAL A 40 8.43 -17.78 64.12
C VAL A 40 9.06 -18.73 65.14
N MET A 41 8.83 -20.04 65.03
CA MET A 41 9.29 -21.05 66.00
C MET A 41 10.71 -21.56 65.67
N LYS A 42 11.72 -20.71 65.82
CA LYS A 42 13.14 -21.00 65.51
C LYS A 42 13.78 -22.10 66.36
N LYS A 43 13.19 -22.44 67.51
CA LYS A 43 13.72 -23.45 68.47
C LYS A 43 13.07 -24.83 68.34
N LEU A 44 12.06 -24.98 67.49
CA LEU A 44 11.41 -26.26 67.23
C LEU A 44 12.16 -26.97 66.08
N PHE A 45 12.44 -28.26 66.23
CA PHE A 45 12.96 -29.06 65.13
C PHE A 45 11.83 -29.43 64.18
N TRP A 46 12.04 -29.21 62.87
CA TRP A 46 11.07 -29.55 61.83
C TRP A 46 11.72 -30.54 60.86
N SER A 47 11.08 -31.69 60.62
CA SER A 47 11.57 -32.72 59.69
C SER A 47 11.41 -32.34 58.22
N ALA A 48 10.45 -31.47 57.91
CA ALA A 48 10.24 -30.87 56.59
C ALA A 48 9.76 -29.41 56.75
N THR A 49 9.79 -28.63 55.67
CA THR A 49 9.18 -27.28 55.66
C THR A 49 7.67 -27.44 55.42
N PRO A 50 6.81 -27.19 56.43
CA PRO A 50 5.38 -27.24 56.21
C PRO A 50 4.96 -26.08 55.29
N LEU A 51 4.14 -26.40 54.29
CA LEU A 51 3.63 -25.43 53.32
C LEU A 51 2.19 -25.04 53.70
N LEU A 52 1.82 -23.80 53.38
CA LEU A 52 0.46 -23.31 53.53
C LEU A 52 -0.46 -24.13 52.61
N GLU A 53 -1.63 -24.53 53.12
CA GLU A 53 -2.67 -25.06 52.26
C GLU A 53 -3.17 -23.94 51.35
N THR A 54 -3.02 -24.12 50.04
CA THR A 54 -3.49 -23.16 49.04
C THR A 54 -4.54 -23.79 48.14
N VAL A 55 -5.22 -22.94 47.37
CA VAL A 55 -6.24 -23.34 46.40
C VAL A 55 -5.73 -24.44 45.47
N GLY A 56 -6.40 -25.58 45.51
CA GLY A 56 -6.16 -26.72 44.63
C GLY A 56 -6.63 -26.46 43.20
N GLU A 57 -5.93 -27.04 42.22
CA GLU A 57 -6.20 -26.83 40.78
C GLU A 57 -7.59 -27.31 40.33
N ASN A 58 -8.18 -28.23 41.09
CA ASN A 58 -9.46 -28.88 40.80
C ASN A 58 -10.56 -28.47 41.79
N GLU A 59 -10.32 -27.47 42.63
CA GLU A 59 -11.37 -26.94 43.50
C GLU A 59 -12.48 -26.30 42.64
N PRO A 60 -13.77 -26.44 43.03
CA PRO A 60 -14.88 -25.91 42.24
C PRO A 60 -14.72 -24.43 41.84
N PRO A 61 -14.30 -23.50 42.73
CA PRO A 61 -14.10 -22.10 42.35
C PRO A 61 -13.02 -21.89 41.28
N VAL A 62 -11.95 -22.71 41.30
CA VAL A 62 -10.87 -22.64 40.31
C VAL A 62 -11.34 -23.12 38.95
N VAL A 63 -12.07 -24.23 38.91
CA VAL A 63 -12.63 -24.79 37.67
C VAL A 63 -13.65 -23.81 37.07
N GLU A 64 -14.56 -23.27 37.87
CA GLU A 64 -15.54 -22.28 37.44
C GLU A 64 -14.89 -21.02 36.88
N THR A 65 -13.84 -20.51 37.56
CA THR A 65 -13.08 -19.34 37.10
C THR A 65 -12.34 -19.63 35.79
N ARG A 66 -11.75 -20.82 35.65
CA ARG A 66 -11.07 -21.25 34.41
C ARG A 66 -12.05 -21.28 33.23
N GLU A 67 -13.24 -21.85 33.42
CA GLU A 67 -14.30 -21.85 32.39
C GLU A 67 -14.80 -20.44 32.07
N PHE A 68 -14.93 -19.58 33.09
CA PHE A 68 -15.32 -18.19 32.90
C PHE A 68 -14.29 -17.43 32.05
N ILE A 69 -13.01 -17.54 32.37
CA ILE A 69 -11.90 -16.94 31.61
C ILE A 69 -11.93 -17.43 30.17
N ARG A 70 -12.06 -18.76 29.96
CA ARG A 70 -12.17 -19.33 28.62
C ARG A 70 -13.30 -18.69 27.81
N LYS A 71 -14.52 -18.67 28.37
CA LYS A 71 -15.70 -18.10 27.71
C LYS A 71 -15.54 -16.60 27.45
N ALA A 72 -14.95 -15.86 28.38
CA ALA A 72 -14.70 -14.44 28.23
C ALA A 72 -13.70 -14.16 27.09
N THR A 73 -12.61 -14.93 27.01
CA THR A 73 -11.62 -14.82 25.92
C THR A 73 -12.21 -15.22 24.56
N GLN A 74 -13.02 -16.29 24.50
CA GLN A 74 -13.69 -16.67 23.25
C GLN A 74 -14.65 -15.57 22.76
N LYS A 75 -15.37 -14.91 23.68
CA LYS A 75 -16.24 -13.78 23.34
C LYS A 75 -15.47 -12.55 22.88
N SER A 76 -14.29 -12.28 23.45
CA SER A 76 -13.47 -11.13 23.05
C SER A 76 -12.78 -11.31 21.69
N ILE A 77 -12.65 -12.55 21.21
CA ILE A 77 -12.17 -12.89 19.86
C ILE A 77 -13.19 -12.53 18.77
N ILE A 78 -14.50 -12.56 19.06
CA ILE A 78 -15.55 -12.25 18.08
C ILE A 78 -15.39 -10.86 17.44
N PRO A 79 -15.27 -9.75 18.21
CA PRO A 79 -15.09 -8.42 17.64
C PRO A 79 -13.75 -8.25 16.90
N LEU A 80 -12.69 -9.01 17.27
CA LEU A 80 -11.45 -9.06 16.51
C LEU A 80 -11.70 -9.60 15.09
N ILE A 81 -12.36 -10.75 14.99
CA ILE A 81 -12.65 -11.35 13.68
C ILE A 81 -13.53 -10.41 12.84
N ALA A 82 -14.55 -9.81 13.46
CA ALA A 82 -15.42 -8.84 12.79
C ALA A 82 -14.63 -7.63 12.27
N TYR A 83 -13.74 -7.07 13.09
CA TYR A 83 -12.90 -5.93 12.69
C TYR A 83 -11.92 -6.28 11.56
N ALA A 84 -11.31 -7.47 11.58
CA ALA A 84 -10.46 -7.92 10.47
C ALA A 84 -11.24 -8.02 9.14
N ARG A 85 -12.50 -8.48 9.18
CA ARG A 85 -13.36 -8.59 7.99
C ARG A 85 -13.70 -7.24 7.37
N GLU A 86 -13.75 -6.15 8.14
CA GLU A 86 -14.01 -4.82 7.58
C GLU A 86 -12.95 -4.36 6.56
N TYR A 87 -11.76 -4.97 6.60
CA TYR A 87 -10.69 -4.70 5.63
C TYR A 87 -10.84 -5.51 4.34
N GLU A 88 -11.71 -6.52 4.27
CA GLU A 88 -11.92 -7.31 3.05
C GLU A 88 -12.33 -6.46 1.86
N LYS A 89 -13.03 -5.34 2.09
CA LYS A 89 -13.36 -4.35 1.05
C LYS A 89 -12.15 -3.75 0.34
N TYR A 90 -10.96 -3.83 0.93
CA TYR A 90 -9.71 -3.36 0.34
C TYR A 90 -8.91 -4.47 -0.36
N LEU A 91 -9.40 -5.72 -0.37
CA LEU A 91 -8.71 -6.84 -1.04
C LEU A 91 -8.57 -6.64 -2.54
N GLU A 92 -9.58 -6.06 -3.19
CA GLU A 92 -9.55 -5.74 -4.61
C GLU A 92 -8.38 -4.80 -4.93
N LEU A 93 -8.26 -3.69 -4.18
CA LEU A 93 -7.15 -2.74 -4.30
C LEU A 93 -5.80 -3.40 -3.98
N PHE A 94 -5.75 -4.25 -2.96
CA PHE A 94 -4.53 -4.92 -2.55
C PHE A 94 -3.99 -5.84 -3.64
N ASN A 95 -4.88 -6.65 -4.22
CA ASN A 95 -4.58 -7.66 -5.24
C ASN A 95 -4.51 -7.08 -6.66
N LEU A 96 -4.95 -5.84 -6.89
CA LEU A 96 -4.87 -5.17 -8.18
C LEU A 96 -3.43 -5.20 -8.73
N ASP A 97 -3.25 -5.73 -9.94
CA ASP A 97 -1.97 -5.62 -10.64
C ASP A 97 -1.86 -4.25 -11.29
N ILE A 98 -0.84 -3.49 -10.88
CA ILE A 98 -0.58 -2.14 -11.38
C ILE A 98 -0.29 -2.19 -12.88
N ASN A 99 0.42 -3.20 -13.39
CA ASN A 99 0.76 -3.28 -14.81
C ASN A 99 -0.46 -3.58 -15.67
N ALA A 100 -1.32 -4.49 -15.21
CA ALA A 100 -2.57 -4.81 -15.90
C ALA A 100 -3.50 -3.59 -15.93
N TYR A 101 -3.60 -2.87 -14.82
CA TYR A 101 -4.35 -1.62 -14.73
C TYR A 101 -3.83 -0.57 -15.73
N LEU A 102 -2.52 -0.35 -15.78
CA LEU A 102 -1.92 0.61 -16.72
C LEU A 102 -2.14 0.21 -18.17
N SER A 103 -2.05 -1.07 -18.50
CA SER A 103 -2.27 -1.54 -19.88
C SER A 103 -3.71 -1.30 -20.35
N ASP A 104 -4.70 -1.51 -19.47
CA ASP A 104 -6.10 -1.21 -19.78
C ASP A 104 -6.32 0.31 -19.89
N TYR A 105 -5.76 1.06 -18.95
CA TYR A 105 -5.83 2.53 -18.94
C TYR A 105 -5.17 3.16 -20.18
N ASP A 106 -4.07 2.58 -20.67
CA ASP A 106 -3.37 3.05 -21.86
C ASP A 106 -4.21 2.89 -23.14
N SER A 107 -5.01 1.83 -23.20
CA SER A 107 -5.82 1.47 -24.37
C SER A 107 -7.02 2.39 -24.63
N GLN A 108 -7.40 3.19 -23.63
CA GLN A 108 -8.61 4.02 -23.66
C GLN A 108 -8.34 5.47 -24.13
N ASP A 109 -7.11 5.79 -24.55
CA ASP A 109 -6.70 7.11 -25.09
C ASP A 109 -7.26 8.31 -24.30
N HIS A 110 -6.94 8.33 -23.00
CA HIS A 110 -7.30 9.40 -22.09
C HIS A 110 -6.62 10.73 -22.44
N SER A 111 -7.37 11.82 -22.31
CA SER A 111 -6.84 13.19 -22.36
C SER A 111 -6.03 13.56 -21.11
N ALA A 112 -5.15 14.57 -21.19
CA ALA A 112 -4.36 15.00 -20.04
C ALA A 112 -5.23 15.47 -18.85
N VAL A 113 -6.40 16.05 -19.12
CA VAL A 113 -7.36 16.45 -18.07
C VAL A 113 -7.94 15.23 -17.35
N GLU A 114 -8.28 14.16 -18.08
CA GLU A 114 -8.76 12.92 -17.46
C GLU A 114 -7.66 12.23 -16.66
N VAL A 115 -6.43 12.25 -17.17
CA VAL A 115 -5.26 11.77 -16.44
C VAL A 115 -5.08 12.53 -15.13
N LYS A 116 -5.21 13.87 -15.13
CA LYS A 116 -5.17 14.70 -13.93
C LYS A 116 -6.20 14.26 -12.89
N LEU A 117 -7.45 14.09 -13.33
CA LEU A 117 -8.54 13.70 -12.44
C LEU A 117 -8.31 12.31 -11.84
N GLU A 118 -7.79 11.35 -12.61
CA GLU A 118 -7.50 10.01 -12.10
C GLU A 118 -6.35 10.02 -11.07
N ILE A 119 -5.33 10.86 -11.27
CA ILE A 119 -4.24 11.07 -10.30
C ILE A 119 -4.80 11.68 -9.01
N GLU A 120 -5.55 12.77 -9.11
CA GLU A 120 -6.17 13.44 -7.96
C GLU A 120 -7.07 12.50 -7.18
N LYS A 121 -7.86 11.67 -7.88
CA LYS A 121 -8.69 10.63 -7.28
C LYS A 121 -7.86 9.62 -6.49
N HIS A 122 -6.78 9.07 -7.07
CA HIS A 122 -5.92 8.13 -6.34
C HIS A 122 -5.23 8.76 -5.12
N LEU A 123 -4.82 10.03 -5.20
CA LEU A 123 -4.24 10.77 -4.07
C LEU A 123 -5.28 11.08 -2.99
N ALA A 124 -6.49 11.49 -3.37
CA ALA A 124 -7.59 11.71 -2.42
C ALA A 124 -7.99 10.40 -1.71
N GLU A 125 -8.10 9.29 -2.46
CA GLU A 125 -8.38 7.97 -1.88
C GLU A 125 -7.26 7.50 -0.93
N LYS A 126 -5.99 7.83 -1.23
CA LYS A 126 -4.87 7.60 -0.31
C LYS A 126 -5.07 8.36 1.01
N GLU A 127 -5.41 9.64 0.95
CA GLU A 127 -5.64 10.45 2.16
C GLU A 127 -6.84 9.93 2.97
N ILE A 128 -7.93 9.53 2.29
CA ILE A 128 -9.08 8.90 2.94
C ILE A 128 -8.65 7.64 3.67
N LEU A 129 -7.84 6.77 3.05
CA LEU A 129 -7.32 5.57 3.71
C LEU A 129 -6.46 5.90 4.93
N GLU A 130 -5.58 6.90 4.84
CA GLU A 130 -4.70 7.32 5.93
C GLU A 130 -5.49 7.93 7.11
N ASN A 131 -6.57 8.65 6.83
CA ASN A 131 -7.43 9.29 7.83
C ASN A 131 -8.46 8.33 8.45
N THR A 132 -8.95 7.35 7.68
CA THR A 132 -9.99 6.41 8.16
C THR A 132 -9.42 5.23 8.91
N ILE A 133 -8.24 4.74 8.54
CA ILE A 133 -7.62 3.59 9.18
C ILE A 133 -6.71 4.09 10.32
N PRO A 134 -7.00 3.82 11.60
CA PRO A 134 -6.14 4.25 12.72
C PRO A 134 -4.81 3.46 12.74
N SER A 135 -3.73 4.00 13.31
CA SER A 135 -2.42 3.29 13.46
C SER A 135 -2.53 2.12 14.42
N MET A 136 -3.34 2.33 15.44
CA MET A 136 -3.52 1.40 16.51
C MET A 136 -4.92 1.57 17.09
N ILE A 137 -5.53 0.45 17.46
CA ILE A 137 -6.84 0.43 18.08
C ILE A 137 -6.84 -0.61 19.21
N VAL A 138 -7.61 -0.32 20.26
CA VAL A 138 -7.81 -1.25 21.38
C VAL A 138 -9.20 -1.85 21.24
N ILE A 139 -9.28 -3.17 21.16
CA ILE A 139 -10.54 -3.91 21.12
C ILE A 139 -10.54 -4.89 22.30
N GLY A 140 -11.35 -4.59 23.32
CA GLY A 140 -11.38 -5.38 24.56
C GLY A 140 -9.97 -5.47 25.19
N PRO A 141 -9.45 -6.69 25.47
CA PRO A 141 -8.12 -6.86 26.06
C PRO A 141 -6.97 -6.81 25.03
N PHE A 142 -7.25 -6.50 23.76
CA PHE A 142 -6.28 -6.59 22.67
C PHE A 142 -5.89 -5.21 22.15
N GLN A 143 -4.59 -5.03 21.90
CA GLN A 143 -4.03 -3.88 21.21
C GLN A 143 -3.64 -4.31 19.80
N ILE A 144 -4.29 -3.73 18.80
CA ILE A 144 -4.16 -4.11 17.40
C ILE A 144 -3.37 -3.04 16.68
N ASN A 145 -2.34 -3.45 15.95
CA ASN A 145 -1.59 -2.59 15.05
C ASN A 145 -2.12 -2.76 13.61
N THR A 146 -2.66 -1.68 13.06
CA THR A 146 -3.19 -1.59 11.68
C THR A 146 -2.31 -0.72 10.77
N GLU A 147 -1.16 -0.27 11.26
CA GLU A 147 -0.21 0.57 10.54
C GLU A 147 0.28 -0.12 9.26
N THR A 148 0.62 -1.40 9.35
CA THR A 148 1.10 -2.17 8.20
C THR A 148 0.09 -2.25 7.06
N VAL A 149 -1.21 -2.40 7.38
CA VAL A 149 -2.29 -2.45 6.39
C VAL A 149 -2.52 -1.07 5.80
N ARG A 150 -2.60 -0.02 6.64
CA ARG A 150 -2.70 1.37 6.16
C ARG A 150 -1.56 1.70 5.18
N GLN A 151 -0.32 1.46 5.58
CA GLN A 151 0.84 1.81 4.76
C GLN A 151 0.83 1.05 3.44
N LYS A 152 0.52 -0.26 3.44
CA LYS A 152 0.44 -1.05 2.21
C LYS A 152 -0.63 -0.49 1.25
N LEU A 153 -1.83 -0.19 1.74
CA LEU A 153 -2.92 0.34 0.91
C LEU A 153 -2.62 1.76 0.40
N ALA A 154 -2.14 2.65 1.28
CA ALA A 154 -1.75 4.02 0.92
C ALA A 154 -0.60 4.03 -0.10
N THR A 155 0.41 3.19 0.10
CA THR A 155 1.53 3.03 -0.84
C THR A 155 1.05 2.51 -2.18
N LYS A 156 0.08 1.58 -2.21
CA LYS A 156 -0.51 1.07 -3.46
C LYS A 156 -1.20 2.18 -4.24
N ARG A 157 -2.03 3.02 -3.59
CA ARG A 157 -2.69 4.17 -4.23
C ARG A 157 -1.68 5.20 -4.75
N LYS A 158 -0.65 5.52 -3.95
CA LYS A 158 0.44 6.38 -4.38
C LYS A 158 1.18 5.81 -5.59
N ALA A 159 1.43 4.51 -5.62
CA ALA A 159 2.09 3.86 -6.73
C ALA A 159 1.24 3.92 -8.02
N LEU A 160 -0.08 3.73 -7.93
CA LEU A 160 -0.98 3.91 -9.06
C LEU A 160 -0.93 5.33 -9.62
N ALA A 161 -1.06 6.36 -8.76
CA ALA A 161 -0.95 7.76 -9.17
C ALA A 161 0.39 8.05 -9.88
N ASN A 162 1.50 7.60 -9.30
CA ASN A 162 2.83 7.80 -9.89
C ASN A 162 2.98 7.12 -11.24
N GLN A 163 2.45 5.91 -11.41
CA GLN A 163 2.56 5.18 -12.66
C GLN A 163 1.67 5.76 -13.76
N VAL A 164 0.52 6.31 -13.41
CA VAL A 164 -0.34 7.04 -14.35
C VAL A 164 0.36 8.31 -14.87
N ILE A 165 1.04 9.06 -13.99
CA ILE A 165 1.85 10.21 -14.41
C ILE A 165 3.03 9.77 -15.29
N GLU A 166 3.75 8.72 -14.90
CA GLU A 166 4.88 8.20 -15.67
C GLU A 166 4.45 7.73 -17.08
N LEU A 167 3.24 7.18 -17.21
CA LEU A 167 2.67 6.80 -18.50
C LEU A 167 2.41 8.03 -19.38
N LEU A 168 1.83 9.10 -18.83
CA LEU A 168 1.65 10.37 -19.53
C LEU A 168 3.00 10.96 -19.96
N ALA A 169 3.98 11.01 -19.05
CA ALA A 169 5.32 11.50 -19.34
C ALA A 169 5.98 10.74 -20.49
N LYS A 170 5.86 9.40 -20.51
CA LYS A 170 6.36 8.56 -21.62
C LYS A 170 5.67 8.85 -22.95
N LYS A 171 4.34 9.06 -22.95
CA LYS A 171 3.60 9.43 -24.17
C LYS A 171 4.07 10.76 -24.72
N LEU A 172 4.21 11.78 -23.86
CA LEU A 172 4.66 13.11 -24.28
C LEU A 172 6.10 13.10 -24.81
N ARG A 173 7.00 12.34 -24.18
CA ARG A 173 8.37 12.14 -24.71
C ARG A 173 8.36 11.54 -26.11
N LYS A 174 7.57 10.48 -26.31
CA LYS A 174 7.45 9.83 -27.61
C LYS A 174 6.91 10.80 -28.68
N GLN A 175 5.87 11.58 -28.35
CA GLN A 175 5.33 12.60 -29.25
C GLN A 175 6.37 13.68 -29.60
N ASN A 176 7.15 14.14 -28.62
CA ASN A 176 8.22 15.10 -28.86
C ASN A 176 9.36 14.53 -29.73
N GLU A 177 9.76 13.28 -29.51
CA GLU A 177 10.77 12.60 -30.34
C GLU A 177 10.30 12.44 -31.79
N GLU A 178 9.04 12.03 -31.98
CA GLU A 178 8.40 11.92 -33.30
C GLU A 178 8.35 13.28 -34.00
N ALA A 179 7.89 14.33 -33.32
CA ALA A 179 7.87 15.69 -33.87
C ALA A 179 9.29 16.15 -34.25
N CYS A 180 10.29 15.93 -33.40
CA CYS A 180 11.68 16.28 -33.67
C CYS A 180 12.25 15.54 -34.89
N GLU A 181 11.94 14.25 -35.05
CA GLU A 181 12.40 13.48 -36.22
C GLU A 181 11.71 13.95 -37.51
N GLU A 182 10.43 14.31 -37.45
CA GLU A 182 9.74 14.93 -38.60
C GLU A 182 10.40 16.26 -39.02
N PHE A 183 10.72 17.15 -38.08
CA PHE A 183 11.45 18.38 -38.40
C PHE A 183 12.85 18.11 -38.97
N LYS A 184 13.57 17.12 -38.43
CA LYS A 184 14.88 16.70 -38.96
C LYS A 184 14.75 16.12 -40.38
N GLN A 185 13.70 15.36 -40.67
CA GLN A 185 13.44 14.85 -42.02
C GLN A 185 13.14 15.99 -42.99
N ILE A 186 12.26 16.94 -42.64
CA ILE A 186 11.99 18.13 -43.44
C ILE A 186 13.28 18.90 -43.74
N ALA A 187 14.12 19.10 -42.72
CA ALA A 187 15.41 19.76 -42.88
C ALA A 187 16.33 18.98 -43.84
N ARG A 188 16.47 17.66 -43.67
CA ARG A 188 17.29 16.81 -44.56
C ARG A 188 16.83 16.92 -46.01
N THR A 189 15.53 16.82 -46.28
CA THR A 189 14.98 16.93 -47.65
C THR A 189 15.16 18.32 -48.25
N LEU A 190 15.16 19.37 -47.43
CA LEU A 190 15.42 20.75 -47.89
C LEU A 190 16.91 21.01 -48.18
N TYR A 191 17.81 20.41 -47.42
CA TYR A 191 19.26 20.57 -47.60
C TYR A 191 19.85 19.64 -48.65
N ASP A 192 19.10 18.63 -49.09
CA ASP A 192 19.55 17.74 -50.15
C ASP A 192 19.65 18.47 -51.49
N LYS A 193 20.73 18.20 -52.22
CA LYS A 193 21.09 18.94 -53.43
C LYS A 193 20.60 18.15 -54.66
N PRO A 194 19.57 18.63 -55.38
CA PRO A 194 19.02 17.90 -56.52
C PRO A 194 20.06 17.80 -57.64
N ASN A 195 20.20 16.60 -58.22
CA ASN A 195 21.18 16.29 -59.27
C ASN A 195 20.55 16.30 -60.68
N CYS A 196 19.21 16.22 -60.79
CA CYS A 196 18.49 16.31 -62.05
C CYS A 196 17.29 17.30 -62.00
N ILE A 197 16.76 17.64 -63.18
CA ILE A 197 15.67 18.63 -63.34
C ILE A 197 14.34 18.06 -62.80
N GLU A 198 14.18 16.74 -62.88
CA GLU A 198 13.07 15.96 -62.33
C GLU A 198 13.06 16.04 -60.79
N GLU A 199 14.19 15.72 -60.13
CA GLU A 199 14.37 15.86 -58.67
C GLU A 199 14.13 17.31 -58.21
N LEU A 200 14.56 18.30 -58.99
CA LEU A 200 14.34 19.72 -58.67
C LEU A 200 12.86 20.13 -58.76
N SER A 201 12.10 19.50 -59.65
CA SER A 201 10.64 19.72 -59.75
C SER A 201 9.90 19.04 -58.59
N GLU A 202 10.26 17.81 -58.23
CA GLU A 202 9.71 17.10 -57.07
C GLU A 202 9.99 17.85 -55.76
N GLN A 203 11.21 18.35 -55.56
CA GLN A 203 11.57 19.13 -54.37
C GLN A 203 10.78 20.45 -54.29
N ARG A 204 10.52 21.11 -55.43
CA ARG A 204 9.66 22.31 -55.50
C ARG A 204 8.20 22.02 -55.16
N GLU A 205 7.70 20.86 -55.54
CA GLU A 205 6.34 20.43 -55.22
C GLU A 205 6.20 20.08 -53.74
N TYR A 206 7.18 19.36 -53.18
CA TYR A 206 7.29 19.10 -51.74
C TYR A 206 7.40 20.40 -50.92
N MET A 207 8.16 21.40 -51.38
CA MET A 207 8.27 22.70 -50.72
C MET A 207 6.92 23.41 -50.54
N LYS A 208 5.94 23.15 -51.42
CA LYS A 208 4.59 23.71 -51.29
C LYS A 208 3.79 23.07 -50.15
N THR A 209 4.08 21.81 -49.79
CA THR A 209 3.40 21.08 -48.71
C THR A 209 4.02 21.31 -47.33
N ILE A 210 5.24 21.86 -47.27
CA ILE A 210 5.95 22.13 -46.01
C ILE A 210 5.17 23.07 -45.07
N PRO A 211 4.58 24.21 -45.51
CA PRO A 211 3.84 25.08 -44.62
C PRO A 211 2.68 24.38 -43.90
N ASP A 212 1.99 23.46 -44.58
CA ASP A 212 0.88 22.71 -44.00
C ASP A 212 1.39 21.66 -42.99
N LEU A 213 2.50 20.98 -43.29
CA LEU A 213 3.17 20.06 -42.36
C LEU A 213 3.69 20.79 -41.11
N LEU A 214 4.32 21.96 -41.28
CA LEU A 214 4.80 22.78 -40.17
C LEU A 214 3.64 23.23 -39.27
N LYS A 215 2.50 23.62 -39.86
CA LYS A 215 1.32 24.03 -39.10
C LYS A 215 0.75 22.86 -38.30
N LYS A 216 0.63 21.68 -38.90
CA LYS A 216 0.19 20.46 -38.21
C LYS A 216 1.11 20.13 -37.02
N ASN A 217 2.42 20.21 -37.21
CA ASN A 217 3.39 19.89 -36.16
C ASN A 217 3.40 20.94 -35.06
N GLN A 218 3.17 22.21 -35.38
CA GLN A 218 3.00 23.27 -34.40
C GLN A 218 1.77 23.02 -33.52
N GLU A 219 0.64 22.61 -34.09
CA GLU A 219 -0.57 22.27 -33.33
C GLU A 219 -0.35 21.07 -32.38
N LEU A 220 0.49 20.10 -32.77
CA LEU A 220 0.88 18.98 -31.90
C LEU A 220 1.80 19.44 -30.75
N ILE A 221 2.77 20.31 -31.04
CA ILE A 221 3.64 20.90 -30.02
C ILE A 221 2.81 21.72 -29.01
N ASP A 222 1.90 22.57 -29.50
CA ASP A 222 1.09 23.42 -28.63
C ASP A 222 0.23 22.59 -27.67
N LYS A 223 -0.29 21.43 -28.11
CA LYS A 223 -0.98 20.46 -27.23
C LYS A 223 -0.03 19.83 -26.23
N ALA A 224 1.14 19.36 -26.67
CA ALA A 224 2.11 18.74 -25.79
C ALA A 224 2.58 19.70 -24.68
N VAL A 225 2.74 21.00 -24.98
CA VAL A 225 3.09 22.02 -23.98
C VAL A 225 2.06 22.09 -22.85
N VAL A 226 0.77 22.10 -23.18
CA VAL A 226 -0.31 22.09 -22.17
C VAL A 226 -0.26 20.83 -21.32
N ASP A 227 -0.01 19.68 -21.95
CA ASP A 227 0.08 18.40 -21.23
C ASP A 227 1.33 18.34 -20.33
N TYR A 228 2.44 19.01 -20.69
CA TYR A 228 3.63 19.14 -19.85
C TYR A 228 3.41 20.06 -18.64
N GLU A 229 2.70 21.17 -18.79
CA GLU A 229 2.34 22.06 -17.67
C GLU A 229 1.57 21.29 -16.58
N LEU A 230 0.73 20.33 -16.99
CA LEU A 230 -0.03 19.46 -16.10
C LEU A 230 0.85 18.49 -15.31
N ILE A 231 1.98 18.04 -15.89
CA ILE A 231 2.97 17.21 -15.18
C ILE A 231 3.73 18.04 -14.14
N GLU A 232 4.07 19.29 -14.45
CA GLU A 232 4.73 20.19 -13.51
C GLU A 232 3.88 20.46 -12.27
N GLU A 233 2.55 20.57 -12.43
CA GLU A 233 1.61 20.80 -11.33
C GLU A 233 1.64 19.71 -10.26
N PHE A 234 1.89 18.45 -10.64
CA PHE A 234 1.99 17.33 -9.71
C PHE A 234 3.35 17.19 -9.02
N TYR A 235 4.27 18.16 -9.21
CA TYR A 235 5.67 18.07 -8.76
C TYR A 235 6.32 16.75 -9.19
N TYR A 236 5.94 16.24 -10.37
CA TYR A 236 6.56 15.05 -10.88
C TYR A 236 8.02 15.36 -11.16
N SER A 237 8.91 14.82 -10.32
CA SER A 237 10.34 14.91 -10.56
C SER A 237 10.62 14.09 -11.79
N ILE A 238 10.76 14.77 -12.92
CA ILE A 238 11.22 14.19 -14.17
C ILE A 238 12.41 13.29 -13.83
N SER A 239 12.29 12.00 -14.11
CA SER A 239 13.27 10.97 -13.74
C SER A 239 14.70 11.41 -14.07
N GLN A 240 15.69 10.95 -13.28
CA GLN A 240 17.12 11.19 -13.51
C GLN A 240 17.58 10.85 -14.95
N ASP A 241 16.86 9.98 -15.65
CA ASP A 241 17.15 9.67 -17.06
C ASP A 241 16.94 10.88 -17.98
N ASP A 242 15.98 11.78 -17.69
CA ASP A 242 15.74 13.01 -18.46
C ASP A 242 16.75 14.11 -18.15
N PHE A 243 17.31 14.14 -16.93
CA PHE A 243 18.37 15.09 -16.63
C PHE A 243 19.66 14.79 -17.42
N ASN A 244 19.88 13.51 -17.72
CA ASN A 244 21.07 13.02 -18.40
C ASN A 244 20.96 13.00 -19.93
N ALA A 245 19.77 13.23 -20.51
CA ALA A 245 19.55 13.30 -21.96
C ALA A 245 19.89 14.67 -22.59
N LYS A 246 20.69 15.50 -21.90
CA LYS A 246 21.21 16.77 -22.44
C LYS A 246 22.25 16.59 -23.54
#